data_AF-D9UL12-F1
#
_entry.id   AF-D9UL12-F1
#
_cell.length_a   1.000
_cell.length_b   1.000
_cell.length_c   1.000
_cell.angle_alpha   90.00
_cell.angle_beta   90.00
_cell.angle_gamma   90.00
#
_symmetry.space_group_name_H-M   'P 1'
#
loop_
_entity.id
_entity.type
_entity.pdbx_description
1 polymer ?
#
loop_
_entity_poly.entity_id
_entity_poly.type
_entity_poly.pdbx_seq_one_letter_code
_entity_poly.pdbx_strand_id
1 'polypeptide(L)'
;CACSWRRTARYGAGSARTRRASRAAIRGDVLYLVAETAVRERSEDLAEAADTLERIEPGWGRRFRGGGLGAPWALAPCGRDPLDGFAWSARSWRNQDPYTCLAFFRTAPGRPVDAERLALLYGADPAQVAEGTRLRDLRAVDGGRAHDEREGDSCAYGQAGGWAYLLHHETPPGAFADTEAYTALGIRESVWLTATMAKAIYTFQYVKDDHVVDDGDLGAMELRAYSYGRAPYRRGGALDFLNRAVRRAEFDHPEVTDPYALYFHALETSLGLTLPRREFTEGTVRTAYRAGG
;
A
#
# COMPACT_ATOMS: atom_id res chain seq x y z
N CYS A 1 0.72 -31.66 -66.06
CA CYS A 1 1.30 -31.39 -64.73
C CYS A 1 0.21 -30.97 -63.74
N ALA A 2 -0.33 -31.93 -62.98
CA ALA A 2 -1.23 -31.66 -61.86
C ALA A 2 -0.55 -32.24 -60.61
N CYS A 3 -0.26 -31.39 -59.62
CA CYS A 3 0.36 -31.81 -58.36
C CYS A 3 -0.60 -31.58 -57.20
N SER A 4 -0.73 -32.63 -56.41
CA SER A 4 -1.73 -32.89 -55.38
C SER A 4 -1.56 -32.07 -54.11
N TRP A 5 -2.67 -31.62 -53.54
CA TRP A 5 -2.78 -31.22 -52.14
C TRP A 5 -2.76 -32.44 -51.21
N ARG A 6 -1.74 -32.55 -50.36
CA ARG A 6 -1.81 -33.24 -49.06
C ARG A 6 -1.16 -32.35 -48.01
N ARG A 7 -1.97 -31.66 -47.20
CA ARG A 7 -1.55 -31.15 -45.88
C ARG A 7 -2.26 -31.98 -44.82
N THR A 8 -1.51 -32.87 -44.21
CA THR A 8 -1.87 -33.58 -42.99
C THR A 8 -1.91 -32.61 -41.81
N ALA A 9 -2.96 -32.73 -41.02
CA ALA A 9 -3.18 -32.02 -39.77
C ALA A 9 -2.04 -32.28 -38.76
N ARG A 10 -1.44 -31.20 -38.26
CA ARG A 10 -0.64 -31.18 -37.01
C ARG A 10 -1.01 -29.94 -36.18
N TYR A 11 -2.24 -29.92 -35.68
CA TYR A 11 -2.66 -29.00 -34.61
C TYR A 11 -3.52 -29.81 -33.62
N GLY A 12 -2.93 -30.24 -32.52
CA GLY A 12 -3.67 -31.02 -31.49
C GLY A 12 -2.86 -31.45 -30.28
N ALA A 13 -1.56 -31.72 -30.42
CA ALA A 13 -0.74 -32.26 -29.32
C ALA A 13 -0.23 -31.19 -28.32
N GLY A 14 -0.01 -29.94 -28.76
CA GLY A 14 0.46 -28.84 -27.90
C GLY A 14 -0.60 -28.30 -26.94
N SER A 15 -1.88 -28.50 -27.22
CA SER A 15 -3.01 -28.00 -26.41
C SER A 15 -3.28 -28.88 -25.19
N ALA A 16 -3.23 -30.21 -25.33
CA ALA A 16 -3.58 -31.14 -24.26
C ALA A 16 -2.50 -31.21 -23.16
N ARG A 17 -1.21 -31.15 -23.52
CA ARG A 17 -0.10 -31.19 -22.56
C ARG A 17 -0.08 -29.94 -21.68
N THR A 18 -0.27 -28.77 -22.30
CA THR A 18 -0.38 -27.49 -21.61
C THR A 18 -1.61 -27.46 -20.70
N ARG A 19 -2.78 -27.91 -21.17
CA ARG A 19 -3.99 -28.01 -20.33
C ARG A 19 -3.82 -28.96 -19.15
N ARG A 20 -3.09 -30.07 -19.31
CA ARG A 20 -2.83 -31.03 -18.23
C ARG A 20 -1.83 -30.47 -17.19
N ALA A 21 -0.79 -29.78 -17.65
CA ALA A 21 0.14 -29.06 -16.78
C ALA A 21 -0.55 -27.93 -16.01
N SER A 22 -1.39 -27.13 -16.69
CA SER A 22 -2.19 -26.09 -16.04
C SER A 22 -3.17 -26.65 -15.01
N ARG A 23 -3.86 -27.76 -15.29
CA ARG A 23 -4.74 -28.43 -14.32
C ARG A 23 -3.99 -29.00 -13.12
N ALA A 24 -2.79 -29.56 -13.34
CA ALA A 24 -1.96 -30.07 -12.25
C ALA A 24 -1.43 -28.92 -11.37
N ALA A 25 -1.02 -27.81 -11.97
CA ALA A 25 -0.61 -26.60 -11.26
C ALA A 25 -1.76 -26.01 -10.42
N ILE A 26 -2.96 -25.87 -11.01
CA ILE A 26 -4.15 -25.42 -10.28
C ILE A 26 -4.46 -26.35 -9.09
N ARG A 27 -4.34 -27.66 -9.26
CA ARG A 27 -4.56 -28.62 -8.17
C ARG A 27 -3.52 -28.48 -7.06
N GLY A 28 -2.25 -28.25 -7.41
CA GLY A 28 -1.18 -28.01 -6.44
C GLY A 28 -1.39 -26.72 -5.64
N ASP A 29 -1.84 -25.65 -6.29
CA ASP A 29 -2.12 -24.37 -5.65
C ASP A 29 -3.30 -24.45 -4.68
N VAL A 30 -4.38 -25.13 -5.08
CA VAL A 30 -5.53 -25.36 -4.18
C VAL A 30 -5.13 -26.18 -2.96
N LEU A 31 -4.33 -27.24 -3.15
CA LEU A 31 -3.85 -28.06 -2.04
C LEU A 31 -2.97 -27.27 -1.07
N TYR A 32 -2.07 -26.43 -1.61
CA TYR A 32 -1.26 -25.54 -0.79
C TYR A 32 -2.13 -24.57 0.01
N LEU A 33 -3.13 -23.92 -0.59
CA LEU A 33 -4.00 -22.97 0.13
C LEU A 33 -4.79 -23.64 1.27
N VAL A 34 -5.29 -24.86 1.04
CA VAL A 34 -5.98 -25.65 2.07
C VAL A 34 -5.00 -26.01 3.20
N ALA A 35 -3.79 -26.46 2.86
CA ALA A 35 -2.76 -26.80 3.83
C ALA A 35 -2.28 -25.57 4.61
N GLU A 36 -2.01 -24.45 3.96
CA GLU A 36 -1.62 -23.18 4.60
C GLU A 36 -2.66 -22.77 5.64
N THR A 37 -3.93 -22.79 5.27
CA THR A 37 -5.03 -22.47 6.17
C THR A 37 -5.04 -23.41 7.36
N ALA A 38 -5.03 -24.73 7.13
CA ALA A 38 -5.13 -25.73 8.18
C ALA A 38 -3.89 -25.79 9.11
N VAL A 39 -2.69 -25.59 8.57
CA VAL A 39 -1.45 -25.55 9.35
C VAL A 39 -1.40 -24.29 10.18
N ARG A 40 -1.67 -23.12 9.58
CA ARG A 40 -1.76 -21.87 10.34
C ARG A 40 -2.72 -22.06 11.50
N GLU A 41 -3.95 -22.53 11.23
CA GLU A 41 -4.83 -23.30 12.14
C GLU A 41 -4.31 -23.55 13.56
N ARG A 42 -3.23 -24.32 13.57
CA ARG A 42 -2.77 -25.10 14.69
C ARG A 42 -1.39 -24.67 15.18
N SER A 43 -0.71 -23.81 14.44
CA SER A 43 0.60 -23.28 14.81
C SER A 43 0.47 -22.02 15.62
N GLU A 44 1.30 -21.92 16.66
CA GLU A 44 1.40 -20.73 17.51
C GLU A 44 2.36 -19.69 16.93
N ASP A 45 3.32 -20.13 16.10
CA ASP A 45 4.29 -19.28 15.44
C ASP A 45 4.43 -19.55 13.93
N LEU A 46 4.95 -18.55 13.20
CA LEU A 46 5.07 -18.61 11.75
C LEU A 46 6.19 -19.53 11.26
N ALA A 47 7.26 -19.69 12.04
CA ALA A 47 8.38 -20.55 11.67
C ALA A 47 7.96 -22.03 11.72
N GLU A 48 7.24 -22.44 12.77
CA GLU A 48 6.64 -23.75 12.93
C GLU A 48 5.64 -24.04 11.80
N ALA A 49 4.80 -23.07 11.45
CA ALA A 49 3.88 -23.21 10.33
C ALA A 49 4.62 -23.45 9.01
N ALA A 50 5.69 -22.69 8.75
CA ALA A 50 6.53 -22.85 7.56
C ALA A 50 7.21 -24.22 7.51
N ASP A 51 7.76 -24.70 8.63
CA ASP A 51 8.43 -25.99 8.72
C ASP A 51 7.46 -27.16 8.59
N THR A 52 6.25 -27.01 9.14
CA THR A 52 5.17 -27.98 8.96
C THR A 52 4.75 -28.09 7.51
N LEU A 53 4.62 -26.95 6.81
CA LEU A 53 4.32 -26.95 5.37
C LEU A 53 5.44 -27.61 4.55
N GLU A 54 6.71 -27.32 4.85
CA GLU A 54 7.86 -27.96 4.16
C GLU A 54 7.90 -29.48 4.37
N ARG A 55 7.46 -29.97 5.54
CA ARG A 55 7.34 -31.41 5.82
C ARG A 55 6.22 -32.08 5.03
N ILE A 56 5.14 -31.36 4.73
CA ILE A 56 4.02 -31.89 3.94
C ILE A 56 4.43 -31.99 2.47
N GLU A 57 5.04 -30.94 1.92
CA GLU A 57 5.53 -30.92 0.55
C GLU A 57 6.81 -30.07 0.43
N PRO A 58 7.88 -30.63 -0.17
CA PRO A 58 9.14 -29.91 -0.37
C PRO A 58 8.97 -28.61 -1.19
N GLY A 59 9.10 -27.47 -0.53
CA GLY A 59 8.97 -26.14 -1.12
C GLY A 59 7.76 -25.35 -0.65
N TRP A 60 6.79 -25.97 0.00
CA TRP A 60 5.66 -25.24 0.59
C TRP A 60 6.07 -24.33 1.75
N GLY A 61 7.08 -24.70 2.54
CA GLY A 61 7.61 -23.82 3.58
C GLY A 61 8.33 -22.61 3.00
N ARG A 62 9.09 -22.79 1.91
CA ARG A 62 9.66 -21.66 1.15
C ARG A 62 8.56 -20.77 0.56
N ARG A 63 7.51 -21.38 0.00
CA ARG A 63 6.35 -20.67 -0.55
C ARG A 63 5.63 -19.83 0.51
N PHE A 64 5.44 -20.39 1.69
CA PHE A 64 4.82 -19.71 2.83
C PHE A 64 5.65 -18.50 3.29
N ARG A 65 6.97 -18.67 3.47
CA ARG A 65 7.89 -17.56 3.80
C ARG A 65 7.92 -16.47 2.72
N GLY A 66 7.83 -16.86 1.45
CA GLY A 66 7.72 -15.95 0.31
C GLY A 66 6.33 -15.31 0.16
N GLY A 67 5.37 -15.65 1.02
CA GLY A 67 4.08 -15.01 1.04
C GLY A 67 3.03 -15.59 0.10
N GLY A 68 3.12 -16.85 -0.32
CA GLY A 68 2.02 -17.57 -0.96
C GLY A 68 2.23 -17.90 -2.43
N LEU A 69 1.16 -17.80 -3.24
CA LEU A 69 1.18 -18.33 -4.61
C LEU A 69 2.10 -17.53 -5.55
N GLY A 70 2.88 -18.21 -6.39
CA GLY A 70 3.56 -17.56 -7.52
C GLY A 70 4.83 -16.78 -7.21
N ALA A 71 5.54 -17.03 -6.10
CA ALA A 71 6.88 -16.50 -5.88
C ALA A 71 7.92 -17.30 -6.71
N PRO A 72 8.54 -16.76 -7.77
CA PRO A 72 9.65 -17.45 -8.45
C PRO A 72 10.94 -17.39 -7.62
N TRP A 73 10.98 -16.52 -6.62
CA TRP A 73 12.09 -16.26 -5.72
C TRP A 73 11.51 -15.81 -4.38
N ALA A 74 12.09 -16.28 -3.27
CA ALA A 74 11.80 -15.68 -1.97
C ALA A 74 12.17 -14.21 -2.06
N LEU A 75 11.24 -13.30 -1.78
CA LEU A 75 11.56 -11.88 -1.57
C LEU A 75 12.80 -11.84 -0.66
N ALA A 76 13.87 -11.15 -1.10
CA ALA A 76 15.08 -11.06 -0.29
C ALA A 76 14.73 -10.46 1.08
N PRO A 77 15.42 -10.84 2.17
CA PRO A 77 15.24 -10.19 3.46
C PRO A 77 15.32 -8.68 3.32
N CYS A 78 14.34 -7.96 3.86
CA CYS A 78 14.50 -6.52 4.03
C CYS A 78 15.56 -6.31 5.11
N GLY A 79 16.70 -5.76 4.71
CA GLY A 79 17.80 -5.40 5.63
C GLY A 79 17.63 -4.01 6.24
N ARG A 80 16.42 -3.45 6.21
CA ARG A 80 16.10 -2.09 6.65
C ARG A 80 15.33 -2.17 7.96
N ASP A 81 15.53 -1.20 8.87
CA ASP A 81 14.67 -1.05 10.04
C ASP A 81 13.22 -0.78 9.56
N PRO A 82 12.23 -1.55 10.02
CA PRO A 82 10.86 -1.40 9.55
C PRO A 82 10.28 -0.04 9.87
N LEU A 83 10.86 0.73 10.80
CA LEU A 83 10.43 2.06 11.24
C LEU A 83 11.25 3.21 10.60
N ASP A 84 12.13 2.93 9.64
CA ASP A 84 12.88 3.98 8.93
C ASP A 84 12.03 4.74 7.90
N GLY A 85 10.95 4.12 7.39
CA GLY A 85 10.14 4.65 6.29
C GLY A 85 9.00 5.59 6.72
N PHE A 86 7.77 5.26 6.37
CA PHE A 86 6.54 5.86 6.88
C PHE A 86 5.93 5.08 8.06
N ALA A 87 6.28 3.81 8.25
CA ALA A 87 5.77 2.93 9.30
C ALA A 87 6.07 3.41 10.73
N TRP A 88 7.02 4.33 10.94
CA TRP A 88 7.20 5.00 12.23
C TRP A 88 5.92 5.70 12.71
N SER A 89 5.07 6.17 11.78
CA SER A 89 3.83 6.85 12.14
C SER A 89 2.72 5.87 12.55
N ALA A 90 2.87 4.56 12.33
CA ALA A 90 1.80 3.59 12.57
C ALA A 90 1.22 3.66 14.00
N ARG A 91 2.09 3.86 15.00
CA ARG A 91 1.67 3.97 16.40
C ARG A 91 0.88 5.25 16.67
N SER A 92 1.34 6.38 16.16
CA SER A 92 0.70 7.69 16.37
C SER A 92 -0.54 7.87 15.49
N TRP A 93 -0.55 7.25 14.31
CA TRP A 93 -1.63 7.35 13.33
C TRP A 93 -2.91 6.67 13.79
N ARG A 94 -2.80 5.69 14.70
CA ARG A 94 -3.97 5.20 15.44
C ARG A 94 -4.72 6.32 16.14
N ASN A 95 -4.00 7.32 16.63
CA ASN A 95 -4.52 8.54 17.25
C ASN A 95 -4.61 9.73 16.28
N GLN A 96 -4.61 9.45 14.97
CA GLN A 96 -4.78 10.44 13.89
C GLN A 96 -3.61 11.41 13.68
N ASP A 97 -2.42 11.08 14.20
CA ASP A 97 -1.20 11.88 14.06
C ASP A 97 -0.23 11.26 13.02
N PRO A 98 0.33 12.02 12.06
CA PRO A 98 0.24 13.48 11.92
C PRO A 98 -1.06 14.00 11.29
N TYR A 99 -1.80 13.15 10.58
CA TYR A 99 -3.05 13.50 9.93
C TYR A 99 -3.96 12.27 9.80
N THR A 100 -5.28 12.46 9.75
CA THR A 100 -6.23 11.34 9.56
C THR A 100 -6.12 10.74 8.16
N CYS A 101 -5.89 11.54 7.13
CA CYS A 101 -5.76 11.10 5.75
C CYS A 101 -4.29 11.20 5.32
N LEU A 102 -3.71 10.08 4.87
CA LEU A 102 -2.41 10.03 4.21
C LEU A 102 -2.63 9.61 2.75
N ALA A 103 -2.51 10.56 1.83
CA ALA A 103 -2.71 10.34 0.40
C ALA A 103 -1.39 10.42 -0.36
N PHE A 104 -1.15 9.48 -1.26
CA PHE A 104 0.05 9.39 -2.09
C PHE A 104 -0.35 9.32 -3.56
N PHE A 105 0.33 10.08 -4.41
CA PHE A 105 0.02 10.21 -5.83
C PHE A 105 1.26 10.02 -6.68
N ARG A 106 1.11 9.31 -7.80
CA ARG A 106 2.18 9.10 -8.78
C ARG A 106 1.64 9.20 -10.20
N THR A 107 2.46 9.73 -11.11
CA THR A 107 2.16 9.70 -12.55
C THR A 107 2.72 8.43 -13.20
N ALA A 108 2.76 8.37 -14.54
CA ALA A 108 3.54 7.37 -15.24
C ALA A 108 5.03 7.43 -14.83
N PRO A 109 5.77 6.30 -14.91
CA PRO A 109 7.19 6.27 -14.56
C PRO A 109 8.00 7.40 -15.23
N GLY A 110 8.80 8.11 -14.44
CA GLY A 110 9.72 9.15 -14.94
C GLY A 110 9.20 10.59 -14.87
N ARG A 111 7.97 10.85 -14.38
CA ARG A 111 7.48 12.21 -14.12
C ARG A 111 6.94 12.37 -12.68
N PRO A 112 7.42 13.34 -11.90
CA PRO A 112 6.86 13.58 -10.57
C PRO A 112 5.50 14.29 -10.66
N VAL A 113 4.61 14.02 -9.70
CA VAL A 113 3.39 14.82 -9.48
C VAL A 113 3.81 16.12 -8.79
N ASP A 114 3.35 17.26 -9.30
CA ASP A 114 3.58 18.56 -8.66
C ASP A 114 2.81 18.65 -7.32
N ALA A 115 3.55 18.61 -6.21
CA ALA A 115 2.96 18.58 -4.87
C ALA A 115 2.37 19.94 -4.45
N GLU A 116 2.91 21.06 -4.94
CA GLU A 116 2.34 22.39 -4.66
C GLU A 116 1.00 22.52 -5.39
N ARG A 117 0.96 22.15 -6.67
CA ARG A 117 -0.29 22.17 -7.44
C ARG A 117 -1.34 21.21 -6.89
N LEU A 118 -0.90 20.05 -6.38
CA LEU A 118 -1.76 19.13 -5.64
C LEU A 118 -2.31 19.77 -4.36
N ALA A 119 -1.49 20.44 -3.55
CA ALA A 119 -1.96 21.12 -2.35
C ALA A 119 -2.99 22.23 -2.68
N LEU A 120 -2.74 23.02 -3.72
CA LEU A 120 -3.66 24.06 -4.20
C LEU A 120 -4.99 23.46 -4.68
N LEU A 121 -4.96 22.30 -5.35
CA LEU A 121 -6.18 21.57 -5.74
C LEU A 121 -7.06 21.20 -4.54
N TYR A 122 -6.41 20.93 -3.40
CA TYR A 122 -7.06 20.65 -2.12
C TYR A 122 -7.29 21.90 -1.27
N GLY A 123 -7.26 23.08 -1.88
CA GLY A 123 -7.64 24.33 -1.25
C GLY A 123 -6.59 24.92 -0.32
N ALA A 124 -5.32 24.49 -0.39
CA ALA A 124 -4.24 25.16 0.33
C ALA A 124 -4.16 26.66 -0.05
N ASP A 125 -3.87 27.52 0.93
CA ASP A 125 -3.71 28.96 0.73
C ASP A 125 -2.57 29.24 -0.27
N PRO A 126 -2.86 29.87 -1.43
CA PRO A 126 -1.85 30.17 -2.44
C PRO A 126 -0.69 31.03 -1.92
N ALA A 127 -0.93 31.94 -0.97
CA ALA A 127 0.12 32.78 -0.39
C ALA A 127 1.09 31.92 0.43
N GLN A 128 0.57 31.03 1.28
CA GLN A 128 1.38 30.13 2.10
C GLN A 128 2.15 29.11 1.27
N VAL A 129 1.52 28.59 0.20
CA VAL A 129 2.17 27.70 -0.76
C VAL A 129 3.32 28.41 -1.46
N ALA A 130 3.09 29.64 -1.95
CA ALA A 130 4.13 30.43 -2.63
C ALA A 130 5.28 30.84 -1.70
N GLU A 131 4.99 31.12 -0.43
CA GLU A 131 6.01 31.41 0.59
C GLU A 131 6.79 30.16 1.02
N GLY A 132 6.25 28.97 0.77
CA GLY A 132 6.85 27.71 1.21
C GLY A 132 6.75 27.50 2.72
N THR A 133 5.59 27.89 3.28
CA THR A 133 5.26 27.79 4.70
C THR A 133 5.51 26.38 5.24
N ARG A 134 6.08 26.28 6.44
CA ARG A 134 6.40 25.01 7.10
C ARG A 134 5.58 24.81 8.36
N LEU A 135 5.43 23.57 8.79
CA LEU A 135 4.69 23.22 10.00
C LEU A 135 5.15 24.01 11.24
N ARG A 136 6.46 24.20 11.41
CA ARG A 136 7.04 24.98 12.51
C ARG A 136 6.66 26.46 12.44
N ASP A 137 6.44 27.01 11.24
CA ASP A 137 6.08 28.41 11.06
C ASP A 137 4.62 28.62 11.52
N LEU A 138 3.74 27.68 11.19
CA LEU A 138 2.36 27.66 11.70
C LEU A 138 2.31 27.50 13.22
N ARG A 139 3.15 26.62 13.78
CA ARG A 139 3.25 26.39 15.24
C ARG A 139 3.93 27.52 16.00
N ALA A 140 4.65 28.41 15.33
CA ALA A 140 5.31 29.55 15.98
C ALA A 140 4.33 30.70 16.26
N VAL A 141 3.25 30.81 15.47
CA VAL A 141 2.22 31.84 15.66
C VAL A 141 1.49 31.61 16.98
N ASP A 142 1.39 32.66 17.81
CA ASP A 142 0.72 32.66 19.12
C ASP A 142 1.10 31.47 20.03
N GLY A 143 2.37 31.03 19.94
CA GLY A 143 2.87 29.91 20.73
C GLY A 143 2.22 28.57 20.40
N GLY A 144 1.66 28.41 19.20
CA GLY A 144 1.02 27.18 18.72
C GLY A 144 -0.48 27.15 18.94
N ARG A 145 -1.05 28.03 19.77
CA ARG A 145 -2.49 28.03 20.07
C ARG A 145 -3.37 28.18 18.83
N ALA A 146 -3.02 29.11 17.95
CA ALA A 146 -3.75 29.32 16.70
C ALA A 146 -3.68 28.08 15.80
N HIS A 147 -2.59 27.32 15.88
CA HIS A 147 -2.45 26.06 15.17
C HIS A 147 -3.29 24.95 15.79
N ASP A 148 -3.27 24.78 17.11
CA ASP A 148 -4.08 23.76 17.79
C ASP A 148 -5.59 23.96 17.51
N GLU A 149 -6.05 25.21 17.42
CA GLU A 149 -7.44 25.54 17.09
C GLU A 149 -7.79 25.31 15.60
N ARG A 150 -6.79 25.28 14.71
CA ARG A 150 -6.95 25.23 13.24
C ARG A 150 -6.24 24.04 12.58
N GLU A 151 -5.72 23.09 13.35
CA GLU A 151 -4.91 21.98 12.84
C GLU A 151 -5.70 21.17 11.80
N GLY A 152 -7.00 21.01 12.05
CA GLY A 152 -7.96 20.37 11.14
C GLY A 152 -8.06 21.00 9.75
N ASP A 153 -7.74 22.30 9.63
CA ASP A 153 -7.75 23.07 8.39
C ASP A 153 -6.40 23.12 7.69
N SER A 154 -5.40 22.42 8.21
CA SER A 154 -4.07 22.35 7.59
C SER A 154 -3.89 21.12 6.70
N CYS A 155 -3.01 21.23 5.71
CA CYS A 155 -2.50 20.10 4.97
C CYS A 155 -0.97 20.14 4.87
N ALA A 156 -0.32 18.98 4.97
CA ALA A 156 1.11 18.82 4.73
C ALA A 156 1.35 18.13 3.38
N TYR A 157 2.30 18.63 2.60
CA TYR A 157 2.50 18.15 1.23
C TYR A 157 3.98 18.12 0.84
N GLY A 158 4.31 17.31 -0.17
CA GLY A 158 5.68 17.18 -0.67
C GLY A 158 5.87 15.94 -1.54
N GLN A 159 7.12 15.52 -1.70
CA GLN A 159 7.49 14.34 -2.48
C GLN A 159 8.49 13.47 -1.72
N ALA A 160 8.28 12.14 -1.76
CA ALA A 160 9.18 11.15 -1.19
C ALA A 160 8.97 9.79 -1.88
N GLY A 161 10.04 9.01 -2.07
CA GLY A 161 9.92 7.65 -2.64
C GLY A 161 9.37 7.58 -4.07
N GLY A 162 9.42 8.68 -4.83
CA GLY A 162 8.80 8.77 -6.17
C GLY A 162 7.29 9.03 -6.14
N TRP A 163 6.72 9.31 -4.96
CA TRP A 163 5.33 9.72 -4.75
C TRP A 163 5.27 11.17 -4.33
N ALA A 164 4.26 11.91 -4.79
CA ALA A 164 3.82 13.11 -4.08
C ALA A 164 2.90 12.68 -2.94
N TYR A 165 3.03 13.29 -1.76
CA TYR A 165 2.14 13.06 -0.64
C TYR A 165 1.33 14.31 -0.33
N LEU A 166 0.11 14.10 0.15
CA LEU A 166 -0.77 15.11 0.71
C LEU A 166 -1.43 14.51 1.96
N LEU A 167 -1.20 15.13 3.10
CA LEU A 167 -1.74 14.71 4.39
C LEU A 167 -2.69 15.79 4.90
N HIS A 168 -3.88 15.40 5.38
CA HIS A 168 -4.90 16.34 5.84
C HIS A 168 -5.87 15.68 6.82
N HIS A 169 -6.55 16.47 7.67
CA HIS A 169 -7.56 15.95 8.60
C HIS A 169 -8.95 15.82 7.97
N GLU A 170 -9.29 16.80 7.16
CA GLU A 170 -10.59 16.91 6.53
C GLU A 170 -10.42 17.17 5.03
N THR A 171 -11.31 16.64 4.21
CA THR A 171 -11.38 17.04 2.79
C THR A 171 -12.22 18.32 2.69
N PRO A 172 -11.70 19.42 2.12
CA PRO A 172 -12.48 20.64 2.02
C PRO A 172 -13.73 20.46 1.14
N PRO A 173 -14.86 21.12 1.48
CA PRO A 173 -16.01 21.19 0.59
C PRO A 173 -15.61 21.79 -0.76
N GLY A 174 -15.92 21.11 -1.86
CA GLY A 174 -15.57 21.60 -3.20
C GLY A 174 -14.09 21.45 -3.56
N ALA A 175 -13.29 20.68 -2.81
CA ALA A 175 -11.98 20.24 -3.28
C ALA A 175 -12.14 19.63 -4.68
N PHE A 176 -11.47 20.23 -5.68
CA PHE A 176 -11.58 19.87 -7.09
C PHE A 176 -10.83 18.59 -7.42
N ALA A 177 -10.64 17.70 -6.44
CA ALA A 177 -9.92 16.44 -6.56
C ALA A 177 -10.77 15.39 -7.30
N ASP A 178 -11.29 15.77 -8.46
CA ASP A 178 -12.04 14.92 -9.37
C ASP A 178 -11.12 14.31 -10.45
N THR A 179 -11.68 13.44 -11.26
CA THR A 179 -10.97 12.74 -12.33
C THR A 179 -10.33 13.71 -13.33
N GLU A 180 -10.95 14.86 -13.61
CA GLU A 180 -10.43 15.82 -14.59
C GLU A 180 -9.18 16.51 -14.04
N ALA A 181 -9.22 16.95 -12.79
CA ALA A 181 -8.06 17.57 -12.15
C ALA A 181 -6.88 16.60 -11.98
N TYR A 182 -7.14 15.35 -11.60
CA TYR A 182 -6.11 14.31 -11.54
C TYR A 182 -5.51 14.02 -12.91
N THR A 183 -6.34 13.97 -13.95
CA THR A 183 -5.90 13.82 -15.34
C THR A 183 -5.01 14.99 -15.75
N ALA A 184 -5.36 16.22 -15.38
CA ALA A 184 -4.56 17.41 -15.67
C ALA A 184 -3.19 17.40 -14.98
N LEU A 185 -3.11 16.82 -13.77
CA LEU A 185 -1.85 16.57 -13.06
C LEU A 185 -1.10 15.32 -13.56
N GLY A 186 -1.70 14.56 -14.48
CA GLY A 186 -1.16 13.30 -15.00
C GLY A 186 -1.10 12.18 -13.98
N ILE A 187 -1.88 12.28 -12.90
CA ILE A 187 -1.95 11.26 -11.85
C ILE A 187 -2.50 9.97 -12.47
N ARG A 188 -1.78 8.88 -12.21
CA ARG A 188 -2.09 7.53 -12.70
C ARG A 188 -2.35 6.58 -11.57
N GLU A 189 -1.71 6.80 -10.43
CA GLU A 189 -1.84 5.98 -9.26
C GLU A 189 -2.08 6.86 -8.04
N SER A 190 -3.02 6.44 -7.19
CA SER A 190 -3.20 7.04 -5.87
C SER A 190 -3.40 5.97 -4.80
N VAL A 191 -2.76 6.17 -3.65
CA VAL A 191 -2.94 5.34 -2.45
C VAL A 191 -3.47 6.22 -1.34
N TRP A 192 -4.50 5.74 -0.67
CA TRP A 192 -5.19 6.45 0.39
C TRP A 192 -5.23 5.61 1.64
N LEU A 193 -4.78 6.20 2.74
CA LEU A 193 -4.91 5.66 4.08
C LEU A 193 -5.75 6.63 4.90
N THR A 194 -6.84 6.18 5.49
CA THR A 194 -7.73 7.05 6.29
C THR A 194 -7.95 6.47 7.68
N ALA A 195 -7.78 7.28 8.73
CA ALA A 195 -8.00 6.92 10.13
C ALA A 195 -9.20 7.66 10.73
N THR A 196 -10.24 6.93 11.14
CA THR A 196 -11.45 7.48 11.78
C THR A 196 -11.61 6.95 13.19
N MET A 197 -11.21 7.74 14.20
CA MET A 197 -11.21 7.35 15.62
C MET A 197 -12.58 6.97 16.18
N ALA A 198 -13.64 7.70 15.83
CA ALA A 198 -15.00 7.46 16.34
C ALA A 198 -15.51 6.02 16.10
N LYS A 199 -14.95 5.35 15.07
CA LYS A 199 -15.26 3.95 14.75
C LYS A 199 -14.01 3.07 14.82
N ALA A 200 -12.86 3.69 15.10
CA ALA A 200 -11.51 3.22 14.84
C ALA A 200 -11.40 2.41 13.53
N ILE A 201 -12.07 2.92 12.50
CA ILE A 201 -11.99 2.37 11.14
C ILE A 201 -10.75 2.99 10.51
N TYR A 202 -9.89 2.12 9.98
CA TYR A 202 -8.70 2.51 9.25
C TYR A 202 -8.83 1.91 7.87
N THR A 203 -8.84 2.71 6.81
CA THR A 203 -9.05 2.20 5.46
C THR A 203 -7.78 2.28 4.62
N PHE A 204 -7.66 1.37 3.66
CA PHE A 204 -6.71 1.43 2.56
C PHE A 204 -7.44 1.35 1.23
N GLN A 205 -7.16 2.30 0.33
CA GLN A 205 -7.62 2.28 -1.06
C GLN A 205 -6.43 2.51 -2.00
N TYR A 206 -6.38 1.75 -3.08
CA TYR A 206 -5.39 1.90 -4.14
C TYR A 206 -6.10 2.01 -5.49
N VAL A 207 -5.85 3.11 -6.19
CA VAL A 207 -6.37 3.36 -7.53
C VAL A 207 -5.20 3.37 -8.49
N LYS A 208 -5.37 2.70 -9.64
CA LYS A 208 -4.40 2.67 -10.73
C LYS A 208 -5.12 2.74 -12.06
N ASP A 209 -4.70 3.69 -12.90
CA ASP A 209 -5.27 3.97 -14.22
C ASP A 209 -6.82 4.07 -14.15
N ASP A 210 -7.32 4.88 -13.21
CA ASP A 210 -8.75 5.11 -12.93
C ASP A 210 -9.55 3.88 -12.46
N HIS A 211 -8.86 2.78 -12.14
CA HIS A 211 -9.46 1.58 -11.60
C HIS A 211 -9.05 1.36 -10.15
N VAL A 212 -10.03 1.05 -9.28
CA VAL A 212 -9.74 0.58 -7.94
C VAL A 212 -9.11 -0.81 -8.03
N VAL A 213 -7.93 -0.97 -7.41
CA VAL A 213 -7.23 -2.24 -7.30
C VAL A 213 -7.77 -2.96 -6.07
N ASP A 214 -8.70 -3.89 -6.27
CA ASP A 214 -9.29 -4.70 -5.19
C ASP A 214 -9.54 -6.16 -5.61
N ASP A 215 -10.01 -6.97 -4.64
CA ASP A 215 -10.29 -8.40 -4.82
C ASP A 215 -11.80 -8.74 -4.87
N GLY A 216 -12.65 -7.73 -5.14
CA GLY A 216 -14.11 -7.85 -5.16
C GLY A 216 -14.79 -7.28 -3.90
N ASP A 217 -15.56 -6.21 -4.13
CA ASP A 217 -16.68 -5.66 -3.34
C ASP A 217 -16.44 -4.74 -2.13
N LEU A 218 -15.25 -4.19 -1.87
CA LEU A 218 -15.14 -3.19 -0.80
C LEU A 218 -14.42 -1.89 -1.14
N GLY A 219 -13.61 -1.80 -2.19
CA GLY A 219 -12.90 -0.58 -2.64
C GLY A 219 -11.96 0.10 -1.61
N ALA A 220 -12.12 -0.21 -0.33
CA ALA A 220 -11.42 0.27 0.84
C ALA A 220 -11.39 -0.89 1.86
N MET A 221 -10.20 -1.38 2.21
CA MET A 221 -10.04 -2.46 3.19
C MET A 221 -9.93 -1.88 4.60
N GLU A 222 -10.74 -2.38 5.55
CA GLU A 222 -10.55 -2.03 6.96
C GLU A 222 -9.28 -2.69 7.50
N LEU A 223 -8.24 -1.93 7.79
CA LEU A 223 -6.95 -2.42 8.32
C LEU A 223 -7.09 -3.15 9.66
N ARG A 224 -8.22 -2.98 10.37
CA ARG A 224 -8.56 -3.79 11.56
C ARG A 224 -8.74 -5.28 11.23
N ALA A 225 -9.09 -5.60 9.99
CA ALA A 225 -9.21 -6.97 9.52
C ALA A 225 -7.85 -7.66 9.39
N TYR A 226 -6.75 -6.90 9.34
CA TYR A 226 -5.42 -7.48 9.37
C TYR A 226 -5.07 -7.98 10.78
N SER A 227 -4.63 -9.23 10.84
CA SER A 227 -4.07 -9.87 12.03
C SER A 227 -2.76 -10.53 11.65
N TYR A 228 -1.78 -10.46 12.54
CA TYR A 228 -0.48 -11.10 12.36
C TYR A 228 -0.63 -12.57 11.92
N GLY A 229 0.08 -12.94 10.88
CA GLY A 229 0.07 -14.29 10.32
C GLY A 229 -1.15 -14.62 9.46
N ARG A 230 -2.07 -13.68 9.21
CA ARG A 230 -3.21 -13.85 8.31
C ARG A 230 -3.07 -12.95 7.09
N ALA A 231 -3.44 -13.49 5.91
CA ALA A 231 -3.46 -12.71 4.68
C ALA A 231 -4.63 -11.72 4.71
N PRO A 232 -4.40 -10.40 4.62
CA PRO A 232 -5.48 -9.42 4.59
C PRO A 232 -6.29 -9.45 3.28
N TYR A 233 -5.74 -10.01 2.21
CA TYR A 233 -6.33 -10.01 0.87
C TYR A 233 -6.51 -11.41 0.29
N ARG A 234 -7.28 -11.51 -0.80
CA ARG A 234 -7.52 -12.77 -1.49
C ARG A 234 -6.22 -13.27 -2.12
N ARG A 235 -5.84 -14.50 -1.80
CA ARG A 235 -4.67 -15.17 -2.42
C ARG A 235 -4.86 -15.30 -3.93
N GLY A 236 -3.84 -14.91 -4.72
CA GLY A 236 -3.90 -14.85 -6.17
C GLY A 236 -4.77 -13.72 -6.75
N GLY A 237 -5.28 -12.82 -5.90
CA GLY A 237 -6.01 -11.61 -6.31
C GLY A 237 -5.10 -10.46 -6.74
N ALA A 238 -5.71 -9.31 -7.04
CA ALA A 238 -5.01 -8.09 -7.46
C ALA A 238 -4.11 -7.53 -6.34
N LEU A 239 -4.50 -7.73 -5.07
CA LEU A 239 -3.75 -7.26 -3.89
C LEU A 239 -2.84 -8.33 -3.26
N ASP A 240 -2.66 -9.49 -3.90
CA ASP A 240 -1.81 -10.56 -3.35
C ASP A 240 -0.31 -10.19 -3.32
N PHE A 241 0.09 -9.14 -4.03
CA PHE A 241 1.43 -8.56 -3.85
C PHE A 241 1.62 -7.95 -2.44
N LEU A 242 0.56 -7.38 -1.84
CA LEU A 242 0.60 -6.87 -0.47
C LEU A 242 0.63 -8.02 0.53
N ASN A 243 -0.14 -9.08 0.32
CA ASN A 243 -0.05 -10.28 1.17
C ASN A 243 1.39 -10.82 1.24
N ARG A 244 2.10 -10.78 0.12
CA ARG A 244 3.50 -11.21 0.04
C ARG A 244 4.44 -10.29 0.82
N ALA A 245 4.29 -8.98 0.64
CA ALA A 245 5.09 -7.99 1.36
C ALA A 245 4.82 -8.05 2.88
N VAL A 246 3.56 -8.17 3.30
CA VAL A 246 3.17 -8.34 4.71
C VAL A 246 3.78 -9.61 5.29
N ARG A 247 3.66 -10.75 4.61
CA ARG A 247 4.26 -12.00 5.09
C ARG A 247 5.77 -11.89 5.24
N ARG A 248 6.43 -11.19 4.32
CA ARG A 248 7.87 -10.97 4.40
C ARG A 248 8.22 -10.10 5.61
N ALA A 249 7.49 -9.00 5.82
CA ALA A 249 7.65 -8.14 6.99
C ALA A 249 7.51 -8.93 8.31
N GLU A 250 6.52 -9.82 8.41
CA GLU A 250 6.31 -10.66 9.60
C GLU A 250 7.48 -11.60 9.91
N PHE A 251 8.20 -12.07 8.89
CA PHE A 251 9.36 -12.95 9.04
C PHE A 251 10.67 -12.20 9.24
N ASP A 252 10.83 -11.03 8.63
CA ASP A 252 12.03 -10.21 8.75
C ASP A 252 12.06 -9.41 10.05
N HIS A 253 10.89 -9.07 10.57
CA HIS A 253 10.72 -8.25 11.77
C HIS A 253 9.83 -8.94 12.81
N PRO A 254 10.21 -10.13 13.32
CA PRO A 254 9.45 -10.82 14.36
C PRO A 254 9.34 -10.01 15.67
N GLU A 255 10.23 -9.04 15.88
CA GLU A 255 10.19 -8.09 17.00
C GLU A 255 9.07 -7.06 16.89
N VAL A 256 8.52 -6.82 15.70
CA VAL A 256 7.44 -5.85 15.47
C VAL A 256 6.09 -6.54 15.62
N THR A 257 5.41 -6.24 16.73
CA THR A 257 4.09 -6.80 17.04
C THR A 257 2.93 -5.90 16.65
N ASP A 258 3.20 -4.66 16.21
CA ASP A 258 2.16 -3.74 15.77
C ASP A 258 1.72 -4.09 14.33
N PRO A 259 0.46 -4.53 14.12
CA PRO A 259 -0.03 -4.89 12.79
C PRO A 259 -0.02 -3.70 11.82
N TYR A 260 -0.22 -2.47 12.28
CA TYR A 260 -0.18 -1.30 11.38
C TYR A 260 1.25 -0.99 10.95
N ALA A 261 2.24 -1.19 11.84
CA ALA A 261 3.64 -0.99 11.49
C ALA A 261 4.10 -1.99 10.42
N LEU A 262 3.75 -3.28 10.59
CA LEU A 262 4.02 -4.31 9.59
C LEU A 262 3.32 -4.03 8.26
N TYR A 263 2.05 -3.60 8.32
CA TYR A 263 1.28 -3.26 7.13
C TYR A 263 1.86 -2.04 6.39
N PHE A 264 2.25 -1.01 7.13
CA PHE A 264 2.87 0.19 6.57
C PHE A 264 4.23 -0.14 5.95
N HIS A 265 5.04 -0.95 6.61
CA HIS A 265 6.30 -1.44 6.07
C HIS A 265 6.11 -2.27 4.79
N ALA A 266 5.05 -3.07 4.72
CA ALA A 266 4.69 -3.81 3.51
C ALA A 266 4.32 -2.87 2.36
N LEU A 267 3.60 -1.77 2.61
CA LEU A 267 3.30 -0.74 1.60
C LEU A 267 4.57 -0.04 1.10
N GLU A 268 5.51 0.29 1.99
CA GLU A 268 6.81 0.85 1.61
C GLU A 268 7.57 -0.08 0.67
N THR A 269 7.64 -1.36 1.03
CA THR A 269 8.43 -2.35 0.29
C THR A 269 7.80 -2.68 -1.06
N SER A 270 6.46 -2.72 -1.11
CA SER A 270 5.72 -3.15 -2.31
C SER A 270 5.39 -2.02 -3.29
N LEU A 271 5.11 -0.81 -2.79
CA LEU A 271 4.67 0.34 -3.58
C LEU A 271 5.70 1.49 -3.57
N GLY A 272 6.70 1.44 -2.68
CA GLY A 272 7.68 2.51 -2.53
C GLY A 272 7.16 3.73 -1.78
N LEU A 273 6.07 3.60 -1.01
CA LEU A 273 5.55 4.71 -0.20
C LEU A 273 6.59 5.14 0.82
N THR A 274 6.70 6.44 1.10
CA THR A 274 7.64 6.99 2.10
C THR A 274 7.12 8.33 2.61
N LEU A 275 7.40 8.66 3.88
CA LEU A 275 7.23 10.00 4.42
C LEU A 275 8.55 10.50 5.02
N PRO A 276 8.87 11.80 4.87
CA PRO A 276 10.11 12.39 5.38
C PRO A 276 10.07 12.57 6.91
N ARG A 277 10.42 11.52 7.67
CA ARG A 277 10.35 11.49 9.16
C ARG A 277 11.04 12.67 9.83
N ARG A 278 12.24 13.02 9.36
CA ARG A 278 13.05 14.11 9.93
C ARG A 278 12.33 15.45 9.77
N GLU A 279 11.75 15.69 8.61
CA GLU A 279 11.08 16.94 8.27
C GLU A 279 9.78 17.12 9.07
N PHE A 280 9.05 16.04 9.33
CA PHE A 280 7.92 16.07 10.27
C PHE A 280 8.39 16.35 11.70
N THR A 281 9.45 15.66 12.14
CA THR A 281 9.99 15.80 13.50
C THR A 281 10.54 17.22 13.76
N GLU A 282 11.24 17.80 12.79
CA GLU A 282 11.82 19.15 12.87
C GLU A 282 10.81 20.25 12.50
N GLY A 283 9.57 19.88 12.11
CA GLY A 283 8.54 20.80 11.63
C GLY A 283 8.93 21.55 10.35
N THR A 284 9.87 21.03 9.57
CA THR A 284 10.32 21.63 8.30
C THR A 284 9.53 21.16 7.09
N VAL A 285 8.62 20.19 7.27
CA VAL A 285 7.66 19.77 6.26
C VAL A 285 6.81 20.96 5.80
N ARG A 286 6.54 21.04 4.48
CA ARG A 286 5.68 22.08 3.91
C ARG A 286 4.25 21.86 4.35
N THR A 287 3.63 22.93 4.83
CA THR A 287 2.28 22.91 5.39
C THR A 287 1.60 24.23 5.07
N ALA A 288 0.31 24.16 4.73
CA ALA A 288 -0.51 25.33 4.54
C ALA A 288 -1.89 25.12 5.18
N TYR A 289 -2.51 26.20 5.63
CA TYR A 289 -3.93 26.22 5.94
C TYR A 289 -4.75 26.27 4.65
N ARG A 290 -6.03 25.96 4.76
CA ARG A 290 -7.01 26.20 3.71
C ARG A 290 -7.18 27.69 3.41
N ALA A 291 -7.42 28.02 2.14
CA ALA A 291 -7.82 29.35 1.71
C ALA A 291 -9.19 29.71 2.31
N GLY A 292 -9.28 30.85 2.98
CA GLY A 292 -10.54 31.38 3.52
C GLY A 292 -10.92 30.94 4.95
N GLY A 293 -9.98 30.35 5.69
CA GLY A 293 -10.11 30.09 7.15
C GLY A 293 -9.48 31.18 8.00
#